data_AF-A0A1H4MV79-F1
#
_entry.id   AF-A0A1H4MV79-F1
#
_cell.length_a   1.000
_cell.length_b   1.000
_cell.length_c   1.000
_cell.angle_alpha   90.00
_cell.angle_beta   90.00
_cell.angle_gamma   90.00
#
_symmetry.space_group_name_H-M   'P 1'
#
loop_
_entity.id
_entity.type
_entity.pdbx_description
1 polymer ?
#
loop_
_entity_poly.entity_id
_entity_poly.type
_entity_poly.pdbx_seq_one_letter_code
_entity_poly.pdbx_strand_id
1 'polypeptide(L)'
;MQKIDFGDINKFLVSIGLVLIALAIMTPYFYLKEDFGLYIDKEEVLKFEEPIKEIITNKQYQVSKIQKIIPWTSLILLLLGLISSYIGLKRWFKRQSKIDEKFDKEIKKLDLEIETLSPEEKIEKAKKEVQEIELAEQLESDSKTTSQTTTTTTTRSESYLNYMRIEQSIYKLFKNLKSPNFDIHSEQKLGNRFYIDLLLKAKNKKFSDRIIEIKYFRNQLPISSIQKSIYQLNTYISYYKENTNKQVIPILLIVYKKDNINSERLLRSQNRVSEFSADLPNLERLKVEFIEENELNNFDASKLLKK
;
A
#
# COMPACT_ATOMS: atom_id res chain seq x y z
N MET A 1 3.15 -32.09 -9.12
CA MET A 1 3.32 -31.37 -10.41
C MET A 1 3.08 -29.89 -10.16
N GLN A 2 4.12 -29.06 -10.33
CA GLN A 2 3.96 -27.59 -10.30
C GLN A 2 2.95 -27.19 -11.38
N LYS A 3 1.88 -26.49 -10.99
CA LYS A 3 0.92 -25.92 -11.95
C LYS A 3 1.69 -24.88 -12.76
N ILE A 4 1.97 -25.18 -14.02
CA ILE A 4 2.52 -24.23 -14.97
C ILE A 4 1.61 -23.00 -14.92
N ASP A 5 2.14 -21.87 -14.45
CA ASP A 5 1.38 -20.65 -14.40
C ASP A 5 1.10 -20.26 -15.86
N PHE A 6 -0.17 -20.02 -16.19
CA PHE A 6 -0.53 -19.58 -17.53
C PHE A 6 0.22 -18.29 -17.89
N GLY A 7 0.69 -17.53 -16.89
CA GLY A 7 1.82 -16.60 -16.91
C GLY A 7 2.81 -16.86 -18.04
N ASP A 8 3.38 -18.04 -17.98
CA ASP A 8 4.58 -18.44 -18.71
C ASP A 8 4.26 -18.85 -20.15
N ILE A 9 3.06 -19.37 -20.42
CA ILE A 9 2.67 -19.82 -21.77
C ILE A 9 2.64 -18.66 -22.77
N ASN A 10 2.12 -17.50 -22.36
CA ASN A 10 2.06 -16.33 -23.27
C ASN A 10 3.46 -15.76 -23.54
N LYS A 11 4.32 -15.71 -22.51
CA LYS A 11 5.71 -15.26 -22.66
C LYS A 11 6.51 -16.24 -23.52
N PHE A 12 6.29 -17.54 -23.33
CA PHE A 12 6.89 -18.60 -24.12
C PHE A 12 6.54 -18.50 -25.61
N LEU A 13 5.28 -18.23 -25.96
CA LEU A 13 4.86 -18.01 -27.35
C LEU A 13 5.58 -16.80 -27.99
N VAL A 14 5.78 -15.72 -27.24
CA VAL A 14 6.54 -14.56 -27.71
C VAL A 14 8.01 -14.92 -27.90
N SER A 15 8.62 -15.62 -26.95
CA SER A 15 10.03 -16.06 -27.04
C SER A 15 10.28 -16.98 -28.24
N ILE A 16 9.44 -18.00 -28.44
CA ILE A 16 9.52 -18.85 -29.63
C ILE A 16 9.38 -18.01 -30.90
N GLY A 17 8.42 -17.08 -30.90
CA GLY A 17 8.19 -16.21 -32.05
C GLY A 17 9.43 -15.40 -32.43
N LEU A 18 10.11 -14.80 -31.45
CA LEU A 18 11.35 -14.06 -31.65
C LEU A 18 12.50 -14.94 -32.16
N VAL A 19 12.64 -16.15 -31.61
CA VAL A 19 13.66 -17.12 -32.08
C VAL A 19 13.41 -17.49 -33.54
N LEU A 20 12.16 -17.75 -33.94
CA LEU A 20 11.81 -18.09 -35.32
C LEU A 20 12.10 -16.93 -36.28
N ILE A 21 11.82 -15.69 -35.88
CA ILE A 21 12.16 -14.49 -36.65
C ILE A 21 13.68 -14.37 -36.81
N ALA A 22 14.44 -14.58 -35.74
CA ALA A 22 15.91 -14.57 -35.80
C ALA A 22 16.44 -15.65 -36.75
N LEU A 23 15.93 -16.88 -36.66
CA LEU A 23 16.31 -17.98 -37.54
C LEU A 23 15.97 -17.70 -39.01
N ALA A 24 14.85 -17.03 -39.29
CA ALA A 24 14.48 -16.63 -40.65
C ALA A 24 15.51 -15.69 -41.29
N ILE A 25 16.20 -14.86 -40.50
CA ILE A 25 17.24 -13.95 -40.97
C ILE A 25 18.61 -14.64 -40.98
N MET A 26 18.91 -15.45 -39.96
CA MET A 26 20.19 -16.14 -39.83
C MET A 26 20.39 -17.23 -40.87
N THR A 27 19.33 -17.95 -41.26
CA THR A 27 19.41 -19.03 -42.26
C THR A 27 19.97 -18.55 -43.61
N PRO A 28 19.42 -17.51 -44.27
CA PRO A 28 20.01 -17.00 -45.51
C PRO A 28 21.37 -16.35 -45.28
N TYR A 29 21.59 -15.70 -44.13
CA TYR A 29 22.89 -15.11 -43.81
C TYR A 29 24.02 -16.16 -43.75
N PHE A 30 23.83 -17.25 -43.01
CA PHE A 30 24.83 -18.32 -42.92
C PHE A 30 25.06 -19.01 -44.26
N TYR A 31 24.01 -19.20 -45.05
CA TYR A 31 24.15 -19.75 -46.39
C TYR A 31 24.98 -18.84 -47.31
N LEU A 32 24.72 -17.53 -47.33
CA LEU A 32 25.46 -16.58 -48.17
C LEU A 32 26.90 -16.38 -47.71
N LYS A 33 27.19 -16.62 -46.43
CA LYS A 33 28.54 -16.55 -45.86
C LYS A 33 29.40 -17.75 -46.25
N GLU A 34 28.78 -18.89 -46.53
CA GLU A 34 29.48 -20.13 -46.81
C GLU A 34 29.94 -20.19 -48.27
N ASP A 35 31.25 -20.39 -48.49
CA ASP A 35 31.87 -20.42 -49.83
C ASP A 35 31.59 -21.74 -50.58
N PHE A 36 31.16 -22.79 -49.88
CA PHE A 36 30.89 -24.15 -50.40
C PHE A 36 32.01 -24.78 -51.27
N GLY A 37 33.14 -24.10 -51.54
CA GLY A 37 34.24 -24.56 -52.38
C GLY A 37 33.79 -24.97 -53.79
N LEU A 38 32.81 -24.29 -54.37
CA LEU A 38 32.27 -24.62 -55.70
C LEU A 38 32.94 -23.86 -56.85
N TYR A 39 33.83 -22.91 -56.53
CA TYR A 39 34.58 -22.14 -57.51
C TYR A 39 35.80 -22.93 -58.01
N ILE A 40 35.56 -23.92 -58.87
CA ILE A 40 36.59 -24.77 -59.49
C ILE A 40 36.39 -24.74 -61.00
N ASP A 41 37.47 -24.52 -61.75
CA ASP A 41 37.41 -24.51 -63.20
C ASP A 41 37.10 -25.89 -63.76
N LYS A 42 36.26 -25.92 -64.80
CA LYS A 42 35.82 -27.18 -65.43
C LYS A 42 37.01 -28.02 -65.93
N GLU A 43 38.06 -27.36 -66.41
CA GLU A 43 39.29 -28.01 -66.89
C GLU A 43 40.10 -28.64 -65.75
N GLU A 44 40.06 -28.06 -64.55
CA GLU A 44 40.68 -28.66 -63.36
C GLU A 44 39.88 -29.85 -62.84
N VAL A 45 38.54 -29.77 -62.90
CA VAL A 45 37.67 -30.89 -62.52
C VAL A 45 37.93 -32.13 -63.38
N LEU A 46 38.23 -31.95 -64.67
CA LEU A 46 38.53 -33.05 -65.59
C LEU A 46 39.83 -33.80 -65.24
N LYS A 47 40.77 -33.17 -64.53
CA LYS A 47 42.06 -33.75 -64.11
C LYS A 47 41.95 -34.66 -62.88
N PHE A 48 40.83 -34.63 -62.16
CA PHE A 48 40.62 -35.49 -60.99
C PHE A 48 40.24 -36.92 -61.38
N GLU A 49 40.42 -37.83 -60.43
CA GLU A 49 39.90 -39.20 -60.52
C GLU A 49 38.36 -39.21 -60.44
N GLU A 50 37.73 -40.21 -61.06
CA GLU A 50 36.25 -40.33 -61.11
C GLU A 50 35.55 -40.24 -59.74
N PRO A 51 36.03 -40.85 -58.64
CA PRO A 51 35.40 -40.71 -57.34
C PRO A 51 35.32 -39.26 -56.84
N ILE A 52 36.33 -38.44 -57.17
CA ILE A 52 36.38 -37.03 -56.76
C ILE A 52 35.41 -36.19 -57.61
N LYS A 53 35.29 -36.49 -58.91
CA LYS A 53 34.31 -35.84 -59.79
C LYS A 53 32.88 -36.08 -59.32
N GLU A 54 32.58 -37.30 -58.89
CA GLU A 54 31.27 -37.66 -58.34
C GLU A 54 30.95 -36.85 -57.06
N ILE A 55 31.93 -36.71 -56.15
CA ILE A 55 31.78 -35.90 -54.93
C ILE A 55 31.50 -34.43 -55.26
N ILE A 56 32.26 -33.83 -56.19
CA ILE A 56 32.08 -32.43 -56.60
C ILE A 56 30.68 -32.23 -57.22
N THR A 57 30.27 -33.13 -58.10
CA THR A 57 28.97 -33.06 -58.79
C THR A 57 27.82 -33.21 -57.79
N ASN A 58 27.93 -34.15 -56.84
CA ASN A 58 26.96 -34.33 -55.77
C ASN A 58 26.87 -33.08 -54.88
N LYS A 59 28.00 -32.46 -54.55
CA LYS A 59 28.05 -31.23 -53.76
C LYS A 59 27.37 -30.06 -54.49
N GLN A 60 27.67 -29.86 -55.78
CA GLN A 60 27.01 -28.84 -56.61
C GLN A 60 25.49 -29.02 -56.65
N TYR A 61 25.03 -30.27 -56.80
CA TYR A 61 23.62 -30.60 -56.79
C TYR A 61 22.95 -30.29 -55.44
N GLN A 62 23.59 -30.65 -54.32
CA GLN A 62 23.09 -30.36 -52.98
C GLN A 62 22.99 -28.86 -52.72
N VAL A 63 24.04 -28.09 -53.03
CA VAL A 63 24.05 -26.63 -52.85
C VAL A 63 22.99 -25.97 -53.71
N SER A 64 22.83 -26.39 -54.97
CA SER A 64 21.77 -25.88 -55.85
C SER A 64 20.35 -26.15 -55.31
N LYS A 65 20.12 -27.34 -54.72
CA LYS A 65 18.85 -27.66 -54.06
C LYS A 65 18.62 -26.78 -52.83
N ILE A 66 19.63 -26.65 -51.97
CA ILE A 66 19.55 -25.85 -50.74
C ILE A 66 19.25 -24.38 -51.10
N GLN A 67 19.90 -23.84 -52.13
CA GLN A 67 19.68 -22.47 -52.62
C GLN A 67 18.21 -22.19 -52.96
N LYS A 68 17.53 -23.17 -53.59
CA LYS A 68 16.12 -23.06 -53.95
C LYS A 68 15.19 -23.15 -52.75
N ILE A 69 15.58 -23.85 -51.69
CA ILE A 69 14.74 -24.12 -50.51
C ILE A 69 14.83 -22.98 -49.49
N ILE A 70 16.00 -22.36 -49.32
CA ILE A 70 16.26 -21.37 -48.27
C ILE A 70 15.27 -20.20 -48.22
N PRO A 71 14.91 -19.56 -49.35
CA PRO A 71 13.94 -18.46 -49.33
C PRO A 71 12.59 -18.91 -48.75
N TRP A 72 12.13 -20.11 -49.11
CA TRP A 72 10.87 -20.67 -48.63
C TRP A 72 10.93 -21.04 -47.15
N THR A 73 12.02 -21.67 -46.69
CA THR A 73 12.21 -21.96 -45.27
C THR A 73 12.23 -20.68 -44.43
N SER A 74 12.94 -19.65 -44.90
CA SER A 74 13.03 -18.36 -44.22
C SER A 74 11.66 -17.67 -44.14
N LEU A 75 10.89 -17.69 -45.23
CA LEU A 75 9.54 -17.14 -45.26
C LEU A 75 8.60 -17.86 -44.28
N ILE A 76 8.63 -19.19 -44.26
CA ILE A 76 7.79 -20.00 -43.35
C ILE A 76 8.14 -19.71 -41.89
N LEU A 77 9.44 -19.67 -41.55
CA LEU A 77 9.91 -19.35 -40.19
C LEU A 77 9.48 -17.94 -39.77
N LEU A 78 9.59 -16.95 -40.67
CA LEU A 78 9.18 -15.58 -40.41
C LEU A 78 7.68 -15.49 -40.12
N LEU A 79 6.84 -16.12 -40.95
CA LEU A 79 5.39 -16.11 -40.78
C LEU A 79 4.97 -16.79 -39.47
N LEU A 80 5.52 -17.97 -39.16
CA LEU A 80 5.27 -18.66 -37.89
C LEU A 80 5.72 -17.82 -36.70
N GLY A 81 6.87 -17.16 -36.80
CA GLY A 81 7.41 -16.30 -35.77
C GLY A 81 6.53 -15.08 -35.48
N LEU A 82 6.06 -14.41 -36.54
CA LEU A 82 5.13 -13.28 -36.43
C LEU A 82 3.79 -13.68 -35.83
N ILE A 83 3.21 -14.80 -36.28
CA ILE A 83 1.92 -15.31 -35.78
C ILE A 83 2.02 -15.67 -34.29
N SER A 84 3.06 -16.42 -33.90
CA SER A 84 3.27 -16.81 -32.49
C SER A 84 3.48 -15.60 -31.59
N SER A 85 4.30 -14.63 -32.04
CA SER A 85 4.53 -13.38 -31.30
C SER A 85 3.25 -12.59 -31.13
N TYR A 86 2.48 -12.41 -32.21
CA TYR A 86 1.22 -11.68 -32.19
C TYR A 86 0.19 -12.32 -31.25
N ILE A 87 0.00 -13.64 -31.33
CA ILE A 87 -0.91 -14.37 -30.44
C ILE A 87 -0.46 -14.26 -28.98
N GLY A 88 0.84 -14.44 -28.71
CA GLY A 88 1.43 -14.33 -27.38
C GLY A 88 1.21 -12.94 -26.77
N LEU A 89 1.56 -11.88 -27.50
CA LEU A 89 1.36 -10.48 -27.10
C LEU A 89 -0.11 -10.16 -26.83
N LYS A 90 -1.01 -10.51 -27.76
CA LYS A 90 -2.45 -10.23 -27.61
C LYS A 90 -3.03 -10.90 -26.36
N ARG A 91 -2.70 -12.16 -26.12
CA ARG A 91 -3.16 -12.90 -24.92
C ARG A 91 -2.53 -12.37 -23.65
N TRP A 92 -1.26 -11.95 -23.70
CA TRP A 92 -0.58 -11.35 -22.58
C TRP A 92 -1.25 -10.03 -22.18
N PHE A 93 -1.46 -9.09 -23.11
CA PHE A 93 -2.14 -7.82 -22.82
C PHE A 93 -3.54 -8.03 -22.24
N LYS A 94 -4.34 -8.94 -22.82
CA LYS A 94 -5.67 -9.25 -22.30
C LYS A 94 -5.65 -9.75 -20.85
N ARG A 95 -4.64 -10.54 -20.47
CA ARG A 95 -4.50 -11.00 -19.08
C ARG A 95 -3.95 -9.90 -18.18
N GLN A 96 -2.96 -9.15 -18.65
CA GLN A 96 -2.37 -8.06 -17.89
C GLN A 96 -3.45 -7.07 -17.48
N SER A 97 -4.31 -6.67 -18.42
CA SER A 97 -5.46 -5.80 -18.13
C SER A 97 -6.40 -6.35 -17.04
N LYS A 98 -6.63 -7.67 -16.97
CA LYS A 98 -7.43 -8.27 -15.89
C LYS A 98 -6.72 -8.29 -14.54
N ILE A 99 -5.40 -8.46 -14.53
CA ILE A 99 -4.59 -8.39 -13.32
C ILE A 99 -4.58 -6.96 -12.79
N ASP A 100 -4.39 -5.99 -13.69
CA ASP A 100 -4.41 -4.57 -13.36
C ASP A 100 -5.81 -4.17 -12.83
N GLU A 101 -6.90 -4.61 -13.47
CA GLU A 101 -8.26 -4.38 -12.98
C GLU A 101 -8.50 -4.99 -11.58
N LYS A 102 -7.96 -6.20 -11.33
CA LYS A 102 -8.06 -6.83 -10.00
C LYS A 102 -7.28 -6.03 -8.96
N PHE A 103 -6.08 -5.56 -9.30
CA PHE A 103 -5.25 -4.74 -8.43
C PHE A 103 -5.93 -3.39 -8.11
N ASP A 104 -6.51 -2.73 -9.12
CA ASP A 104 -7.28 -1.51 -8.95
C ASP A 104 -8.52 -1.73 -8.07
N LYS A 105 -9.20 -2.88 -8.20
CA LYS A 105 -10.31 -3.25 -7.33
C LYS A 105 -9.86 -3.57 -5.90
N GLU A 106 -8.68 -4.18 -5.71
CA GLU A 106 -8.09 -4.38 -4.38
C GLU A 106 -7.72 -3.05 -3.71
N ILE A 107 -7.15 -2.10 -4.46
CA ILE A 107 -6.91 -0.73 -3.99
C ILE A 107 -8.23 -0.05 -3.63
N LYS A 108 -9.23 -0.12 -4.50
CA LYS A 108 -10.57 0.44 -4.20
C LYS A 108 -11.21 -0.23 -2.99
N LYS A 109 -11.02 -1.54 -2.79
CA LYS A 109 -11.53 -2.25 -1.61
C LYS A 109 -10.83 -1.76 -0.34
N LEU A 110 -9.52 -1.50 -0.40
CA LEU A 110 -8.76 -0.91 0.71
C LEU A 110 -9.21 0.53 1.02
N ASP A 111 -9.61 1.31 0.01
CA ASP A 111 -10.21 2.62 0.22
C ASP A 111 -11.67 2.54 0.69
N LEU A 112 -12.44 1.53 0.27
CA LEU A 112 -13.79 1.25 0.75
C LEU A 112 -13.83 0.75 2.20
N GLU A 113 -12.76 0.15 2.70
CA GLU A 113 -12.62 -0.20 4.13
C GLU A 113 -12.35 1.03 5.02
N ILE A 114 -12.12 2.21 4.42
CA ILE A 114 -11.94 3.48 5.11
C ILE A 114 -13.14 4.36 4.76
N GLU A 115 -14.26 4.18 5.47
CA GLU A 115 -15.49 4.94 5.23
C GLU A 115 -15.54 6.19 6.12
N THR A 116 -16.02 7.31 5.58
CA THR A 116 -16.39 8.46 6.41
C THR A 116 -17.64 8.12 7.21
N LEU A 117 -17.61 8.33 8.52
CA LEU A 117 -18.77 8.08 9.39
C LEU A 117 -20.01 8.87 8.95
N SER A 118 -21.19 8.27 9.10
CA SER A 118 -22.45 9.01 8.96
C SER A 118 -22.59 10.04 10.09
N PRO A 119 -23.38 11.12 9.90
CA PRO A 119 -23.67 12.07 10.98
C PRO A 119 -24.20 11.40 12.26
N GLU A 120 -25.06 10.40 12.12
CA GLU A 120 -25.61 9.63 13.24
C GLU A 120 -24.53 8.80 13.94
N GLU A 121 -23.68 8.10 13.17
CA GLU A 121 -22.58 7.31 13.74
C GLU A 121 -21.58 8.18 14.51
N LYS A 122 -21.29 9.40 14.02
CA LYS A 122 -20.44 10.38 14.72
C LYS A 122 -21.00 10.76 16.07
N ILE A 123 -22.30 11.06 16.12
CA ILE A 123 -22.99 11.45 17.35
C ILE A 123 -22.98 10.28 18.36
N GLU A 124 -23.29 9.06 17.90
CA GLU A 124 -23.30 7.87 18.76
C GLU A 124 -21.90 7.55 19.31
N LYS A 125 -20.86 7.67 18.48
CA LYS A 125 -19.47 7.53 18.91
C LYS A 125 -19.12 8.55 19.99
N ALA A 126 -19.37 9.84 19.74
CA ALA A 126 -19.05 10.92 20.69
C ALA A 126 -19.78 10.71 22.03
N LYS A 127 -21.07 10.35 22.01
CA LYS A 127 -21.82 10.03 23.23
C LYS A 127 -21.20 8.87 24.01
N LYS A 128 -20.80 7.81 23.31
CA LYS A 128 -20.19 6.62 23.93
C LYS A 128 -18.86 6.97 24.59
N GLU A 129 -17.99 7.71 23.91
CA GLU A 129 -16.68 8.09 24.45
C GLU A 129 -16.80 8.99 25.68
N VAL A 130 -17.67 10.01 25.61
CA VAL A 130 -17.96 10.86 26.75
C VAL A 130 -18.48 10.05 27.93
N GLN A 131 -19.40 9.11 27.70
CA GLN A 131 -19.92 8.24 28.76
C GLN A 131 -18.83 7.36 29.39
N GLU A 132 -17.95 6.77 28.58
CA GLU A 132 -16.85 5.94 29.07
C GLU A 132 -15.86 6.76 29.91
N ILE A 133 -15.55 7.98 29.46
CA ILE A 133 -14.69 8.91 30.21
C ILE A 133 -15.35 9.33 31.52
N GLU A 134 -16.61 9.79 31.49
CA GLU A 134 -17.35 10.20 32.69
C GLU A 134 -17.43 9.07 33.72
N LEU A 135 -17.64 7.83 33.28
CA LEU A 135 -17.65 6.66 34.15
C LEU A 135 -16.27 6.40 34.78
N ALA A 136 -15.20 6.46 34.00
CA ALA A 136 -13.84 6.31 34.51
C ALA A 136 -13.45 7.44 35.45
N GLU A 137 -13.93 8.66 35.18
CA GLU A 137 -13.76 9.80 36.08
C GLU A 137 -14.44 9.53 37.44
N GLN A 138 -15.67 9.04 37.46
CA GLN A 138 -16.40 8.71 38.69
C GLN A 138 -15.72 7.60 39.52
N LEU A 139 -15.31 6.51 38.86
CA LEU A 139 -14.69 5.37 39.53
C LEU A 139 -13.35 5.72 40.20
N GLU A 140 -12.55 6.59 39.58
CA GLU A 140 -11.28 7.03 40.14
C GLU A 140 -11.44 8.18 41.17
N SER A 141 -12.60 8.88 41.19
CA SER A 141 -12.93 9.87 42.23
C SER A 141 -13.49 9.25 43.51
N ASP A 142 -14.29 8.18 43.41
CA ASP A 142 -14.97 7.52 44.55
C ASP A 142 -14.00 6.80 45.52
N SER A 143 -12.70 6.79 45.21
CA SER A 143 -11.66 6.36 46.15
C SER A 143 -11.43 7.35 47.32
N LYS A 144 -12.00 8.57 47.26
CA LYS A 144 -12.05 9.51 48.40
C LYS A 144 -13.37 10.32 48.42
N THR A 145 -14.28 9.88 49.29
CA THR A 145 -15.42 10.62 49.88
C THR A 145 -16.78 10.49 49.21
N THR A 146 -17.73 10.07 50.04
CA THR A 146 -19.18 9.86 49.89
C THR A 146 -19.97 11.06 49.35
N SER A 147 -20.84 10.76 48.38
CA SER A 147 -22.12 11.41 48.00
C SER A 147 -22.13 12.84 47.45
N GLN A 148 -22.60 12.99 46.21
CA GLN A 148 -23.94 13.54 45.94
C GLN A 148 -24.36 13.33 44.48
N THR A 149 -25.47 12.63 44.33
CA THR A 149 -26.18 12.36 43.07
C THR A 149 -27.23 13.43 42.85
N THR A 150 -27.04 14.35 41.90
CA THR A 150 -28.16 15.06 41.24
C THR A 150 -27.71 15.83 39.98
N THR A 151 -28.55 15.79 38.94
CA THR A 151 -28.55 16.56 37.65
C THR A 151 -27.72 16.01 36.47
N THR A 152 -28.27 15.02 35.73
CA THR A 152 -27.53 14.26 34.70
C THR A 152 -28.08 14.28 33.27
N THR A 153 -29.12 15.04 32.93
CA THR A 153 -29.65 15.04 31.53
C THR A 153 -29.24 16.27 30.71
N THR A 154 -29.29 17.48 31.27
CA THR A 154 -28.93 18.73 30.55
C THR A 154 -27.42 18.89 30.34
N THR A 155 -26.61 18.58 31.36
CA THR A 155 -25.13 18.59 31.33
C THR A 155 -24.55 17.59 30.32
N ARG A 156 -25.18 16.41 30.19
CA ARG A 156 -24.70 15.34 29.30
C ARG A 156 -24.83 15.70 27.82
N SER A 157 -25.86 16.48 27.46
CA SER A 157 -26.03 17.03 26.11
C SER A 157 -24.88 17.94 25.69
N GLU A 158 -24.42 18.79 26.62
CA GLU A 158 -23.33 19.74 26.37
C GLU A 158 -21.97 19.03 26.34
N SER A 159 -21.78 17.98 27.14
CA SER A 159 -20.55 17.20 27.20
C SER A 159 -20.10 16.67 25.84
N TYR A 160 -20.98 15.96 25.12
CA TYR A 160 -20.62 15.35 23.82
C TYR A 160 -20.49 16.40 22.72
N LEU A 161 -21.27 17.50 22.77
CA LEU A 161 -21.12 18.61 21.83
C LEU A 161 -19.76 19.30 22.00
N ASN A 162 -19.29 19.48 23.23
CA ASN A 162 -17.97 20.02 23.49
C ASN A 162 -16.87 19.08 22.99
N TYR A 163 -17.01 17.77 23.25
CA TYR A 163 -16.09 16.76 22.71
C TYR A 163 -15.98 16.86 21.17
N MET A 164 -17.11 16.87 20.46
CA MET A 164 -17.13 17.03 19.00
C MET A 164 -16.51 18.36 18.54
N ARG A 165 -16.72 19.47 19.28
CA ARG A 165 -16.10 20.76 18.96
C ARG A 165 -14.57 20.69 19.07
N ILE A 166 -14.04 19.98 20.06
CA ILE A 166 -12.59 19.78 20.23
C ILE A 166 -12.02 18.96 19.08
N GLU A 167 -12.62 17.83 18.73
CA GLU A 167 -12.20 17.02 17.57
C GLU A 167 -12.21 17.83 16.27
N GLN A 168 -13.29 18.59 16.04
CA GLN A 168 -13.41 19.47 14.87
C GLN A 168 -12.37 20.60 14.86
N SER A 169 -11.99 21.12 16.03
CA SER A 169 -10.94 22.13 16.15
C SER A 169 -9.57 21.55 15.82
N ILE A 170 -9.27 20.35 16.29
CA ILE A 170 -8.05 19.61 15.93
C ILE A 170 -8.01 19.30 14.44
N TYR A 171 -9.11 18.83 13.86
CA TYR A 171 -9.21 18.62 12.41
C TYR A 171 -8.91 19.89 11.62
N LYS A 172 -9.47 21.04 12.03
CA LYS A 172 -9.19 22.33 11.40
C LYS A 172 -7.72 22.73 11.53
N LEU A 173 -7.07 22.51 12.68
CA LEU A 173 -5.63 22.77 12.86
C LEU A 173 -4.81 22.03 11.80
N PHE A 174 -5.00 20.71 11.67
CA PHE A 174 -4.28 19.93 10.66
C PHE A 174 -4.62 20.38 9.23
N LYS A 175 -5.90 20.63 8.93
CA LYS A 175 -6.35 21.07 7.60
C LYS A 175 -5.75 22.40 7.18
N ASN A 176 -5.64 23.34 8.13
CA ASN A 176 -5.10 24.67 7.89
C ASN A 176 -3.59 24.67 7.64
N LEU A 177 -2.85 23.65 8.10
CA LEU A 177 -1.43 23.49 7.76
C LEU A 177 -1.19 23.32 6.26
N LYS A 178 -2.21 22.89 5.49
CA LYS A 178 -2.13 22.62 4.04
C LYS A 178 -0.86 21.84 3.66
N SER A 179 -0.54 20.82 4.45
CA SER A 179 0.71 20.08 4.29
C SER A 179 0.81 19.46 2.89
N PRO A 180 1.90 19.71 2.13
CA PRO A 180 2.05 19.16 0.79
C PRO A 180 2.28 17.64 0.80
N ASN A 181 2.54 17.05 1.98
CA ASN A 181 2.91 15.64 2.13
C ASN A 181 1.76 14.73 2.56
N PHE A 182 0.63 15.29 3.01
CA PHE A 182 -0.46 14.51 3.60
C PHE A 182 -1.83 14.91 3.05
N ASP A 183 -2.71 13.93 2.90
CA ASP A 183 -4.16 14.10 2.78
C ASP A 183 -4.80 13.81 4.13
N ILE A 184 -5.71 14.67 4.56
CA ILE A 184 -6.27 14.67 5.91
C ILE A 184 -7.72 14.22 5.85
N HIS A 185 -8.01 13.14 6.55
CA HIS A 185 -9.32 12.53 6.62
C HIS A 185 -9.75 12.47 8.09
N SER A 186 -10.87 13.09 8.45
CA SER A 186 -11.45 13.00 9.79
C SER A 186 -12.51 11.92 9.86
N GLU A 187 -12.74 11.38 11.04
CA GLU A 187 -13.90 10.55 11.38
C GLU A 187 -14.02 9.35 10.43
N GLN A 188 -12.92 8.61 10.33
CA GLN A 188 -12.81 7.46 9.45
C GLN A 188 -13.18 6.18 10.21
N LYS A 189 -13.89 5.28 9.55
CA LYS A 189 -14.16 3.93 10.02
C LYS A 189 -13.19 2.99 9.32
N LEU A 190 -12.36 2.27 10.08
CA LEU A 190 -11.43 1.29 9.56
C LEU A 190 -12.05 -0.11 9.70
N GLY A 191 -12.46 -0.68 8.56
CA GLY A 191 -13.33 -1.85 8.49
C GLY A 191 -14.70 -1.58 9.13
N ASN A 192 -15.35 -2.62 9.67
CA ASN A 192 -16.65 -2.47 10.34
C ASN A 192 -16.56 -2.23 11.86
N ARG A 193 -15.35 -2.05 12.41
CA ARG A 193 -15.12 -2.19 13.86
C ARG A 193 -14.39 -1.03 14.53
N PHE A 194 -13.54 -0.32 13.81
CA PHE A 194 -12.65 0.67 14.42
C PHE A 194 -12.97 2.07 13.93
N TYR A 195 -12.99 3.03 14.84
CA TYR A 195 -13.23 4.43 14.54
C TYR A 195 -11.94 5.19 14.79
N ILE A 196 -11.47 5.91 13.79
CA ILE A 196 -10.27 6.74 13.84
C ILE A 196 -10.70 8.20 13.79
N ASP A 197 -10.18 9.00 14.72
CA ASP A 197 -10.52 10.43 14.77
C ASP A 197 -9.93 11.17 13.58
N LEU A 198 -8.64 11.03 13.35
CA LEU A 198 -7.97 11.59 12.18
C LEU A 198 -6.97 10.60 11.56
N LEU A 199 -7.04 10.45 10.24
CA LEU A 199 -6.10 9.73 9.40
C LEU A 199 -5.39 10.73 8.47
N LEU A 200 -4.07 10.78 8.55
CA LEU A 200 -3.24 11.54 7.61
C LEU A 200 -2.56 10.55 6.67
N LYS A 201 -3.08 10.41 5.45
CA LYS A 201 -2.51 9.57 4.39
C LYS A 201 -1.31 10.30 3.76
N ALA A 202 -0.14 9.68 3.78
CA ALA A 202 1.04 10.24 3.13
C ALA A 202 0.91 10.16 1.60
N LYS A 203 1.19 11.28 0.93
CA LYS A 203 1.17 11.41 -0.54
C LYS A 203 2.36 10.75 -1.21
N ASN A 204 3.42 10.48 -0.45
CA ASN A 204 4.67 9.92 -0.98
C ASN A 204 5.30 8.94 0.01
N LYS A 205 6.16 8.05 -0.50
CA LYS A 205 6.83 7.01 0.28
C LYS A 205 7.86 7.53 1.30
N LYS A 206 8.22 8.82 1.28
CA LYS A 206 9.18 9.41 2.22
C LYS A 206 8.56 9.65 3.60
N PHE A 207 7.23 9.65 3.70
CA PHE A 207 6.50 9.80 4.93
C PHE A 207 5.64 8.56 5.17
N SER A 208 5.57 8.12 6.43
CA SER A 208 4.58 7.14 6.89
C SER A 208 3.22 7.82 7.06
N ASP A 209 2.13 7.07 7.06
CA ASP A 209 0.82 7.62 7.42
C ASP A 209 0.79 8.02 8.90
N ARG A 210 -0.21 8.79 9.35
CA ARG A 210 -0.48 9.05 10.77
C ARG A 210 -1.91 8.64 11.11
N ILE A 211 -2.07 7.92 12.22
CA ILE A 211 -3.36 7.69 12.86
C ILE A 211 -3.33 8.47 14.17
N ILE A 212 -4.30 9.36 14.33
CA ILE A 212 -4.40 10.26 15.48
C ILE A 212 -5.66 9.89 16.25
N GLU A 213 -5.47 9.60 17.53
CA GLU A 213 -6.52 9.44 18.54
C GLU A 213 -6.56 10.70 19.40
N ILE A 214 -7.76 11.20 19.69
CA ILE A 214 -8.05 12.39 20.47
C ILE A 214 -8.82 11.94 21.71
N LYS A 215 -8.40 12.41 22.88
CA LYS A 215 -9.17 12.28 24.12
C LYS A 215 -9.32 13.62 24.78
N TYR A 216 -10.53 13.97 25.17
CA TYR A 216 -10.83 15.21 25.88
C TYR A 216 -11.33 14.92 27.29
N PHE A 217 -10.62 15.45 28.28
CA PHE A 217 -10.89 15.26 29.69
C PHE A 217 -11.24 16.58 30.37
N ARG A 218 -12.33 16.61 31.16
CA ARG A 218 -12.83 17.84 31.77
C ARG A 218 -12.50 17.95 33.25
N ASN A 219 -12.55 16.83 33.96
CA ASN A 219 -12.44 16.85 35.42
C ASN A 219 -11.13 16.22 35.87
N GLN A 220 -10.73 15.09 35.26
CA GLN A 220 -9.50 14.41 35.62
C GLN A 220 -8.94 13.59 34.48
N LEU A 221 -7.72 13.06 34.66
CA LEU A 221 -7.04 12.21 33.68
C LEU A 221 -7.05 10.75 34.16
N PRO A 222 -8.18 10.02 34.00
CA PRO A 222 -8.27 8.66 34.46
C PRO A 222 -7.26 7.77 33.76
N ILE A 223 -6.41 7.10 34.54
CA ILE A 223 -5.31 6.29 34.03
C ILE A 223 -5.85 5.11 33.20
N SER A 224 -6.98 4.55 33.63
CA SER A 224 -7.70 3.49 32.93
C SER A 224 -8.10 3.87 31.50
N SER A 225 -8.64 5.08 31.30
CA SER A 225 -9.03 5.57 29.97
C SER A 225 -7.83 5.82 29.06
N ILE A 226 -6.74 6.36 29.62
CA ILE A 226 -5.48 6.56 28.88
C ILE A 226 -4.91 5.21 28.44
N GLN A 227 -4.83 4.24 29.35
CA GLN A 227 -4.36 2.89 29.06
C GLN A 227 -5.20 2.22 27.95
N LYS A 228 -6.53 2.32 28.04
CA LYS A 228 -7.45 1.81 27.02
C LYS A 228 -7.18 2.44 25.66
N SER A 229 -6.98 3.76 25.61
CA SER A 229 -6.69 4.50 24.37
C SER A 229 -5.39 4.03 23.73
N ILE A 230 -4.35 3.77 24.53
CA ILE A 230 -3.06 3.24 24.05
C ILE A 230 -3.22 1.85 23.42
N TYR A 231 -3.93 0.93 24.09
CA TYR A 231 -4.17 -0.41 23.53
C TYR A 231 -5.07 -0.39 22.29
N GLN A 232 -6.08 0.47 22.28
CA GLN A 232 -6.92 0.69 21.09
C GLN A 232 -6.08 1.19 19.92
N LEU A 233 -5.23 2.20 20.15
CA LEU A 233 -4.35 2.73 19.11
C LEU A 233 -3.40 1.65 18.58
N ASN A 234 -2.79 0.83 19.46
CA ASN A 234 -1.96 -0.31 19.04
C ASN A 234 -2.73 -1.29 18.12
N THR A 235 -4.00 -1.55 18.44
CA THR A 235 -4.89 -2.40 17.64
C THR A 235 -5.19 -1.77 16.29
N TYR A 236 -5.50 -0.47 16.25
CA TYR A 236 -5.76 0.27 15.02
C TYR A 236 -4.55 0.25 14.09
N ILE A 237 -3.34 0.44 14.63
CA ILE A 237 -2.11 0.38 13.86
C ILE A 237 -1.87 -1.03 13.31
N SER A 238 -2.06 -2.09 14.11
CA SER A 238 -1.88 -3.47 13.65
C SER A 238 -2.81 -3.77 12.47
N TYR A 239 -4.10 -3.48 12.64
CA TYR A 239 -5.09 -3.72 11.59
C TYR A 239 -4.80 -2.89 10.34
N TYR A 240 -4.45 -1.61 10.47
CA TYR A 240 -4.11 -0.78 9.30
C TYR A 240 -2.88 -1.31 8.56
N LYS A 241 -1.83 -1.72 9.29
CA LYS A 241 -0.60 -2.28 8.71
C LYS A 241 -0.90 -3.59 7.96
N GLU A 242 -1.67 -4.49 8.54
CA GLU A 242 -2.03 -5.78 7.95
C GLU A 242 -2.81 -5.63 6.64
N ASN A 243 -3.71 -4.64 6.56
CA ASN A 243 -4.52 -4.43 5.36
C ASN A 243 -3.81 -3.58 4.31
N THR A 244 -3.03 -2.56 4.70
CA THR A 244 -2.43 -1.61 3.74
C THR A 244 -0.97 -1.88 3.41
N ASN A 245 -0.28 -2.74 4.18
CA ASN A 245 1.18 -2.91 4.14
C ASN A 245 1.99 -1.60 4.29
N LYS A 246 1.37 -0.54 4.82
CA LYS A 246 2.03 0.76 5.05
C LYS A 246 2.49 0.90 6.49
N GLN A 247 3.64 1.54 6.66
CA GLN A 247 4.07 2.00 7.99
C GLN A 247 3.23 3.20 8.42
N VAL A 248 2.91 3.24 9.72
CA VAL A 248 2.11 4.30 10.34
C VAL A 248 2.79 4.77 11.61
N ILE A 249 2.73 6.08 11.88
CA ILE A 249 3.10 6.62 13.19
C ILE A 249 1.83 6.91 13.99
N PRO A 250 1.65 6.28 15.17
CA PRO A 250 0.54 6.58 16.06
C PRO A 250 0.75 7.93 16.78
N ILE A 251 -0.33 8.68 16.92
CA ILE A 251 -0.36 9.94 17.66
C ILE A 251 -1.53 9.90 18.64
N LEU A 252 -1.27 10.19 19.91
CA LEU A 252 -2.30 10.35 20.93
C LEU A 252 -2.33 11.81 21.40
N LEU A 253 -3.44 12.50 21.19
CA LEU A 253 -3.67 13.87 21.64
C LEU A 253 -4.60 13.86 22.84
N ILE A 254 -4.10 14.29 23.99
CA ILE A 254 -4.86 14.41 25.22
C ILE A 254 -5.15 15.89 25.46
N VAL A 255 -6.39 16.30 25.22
CA VAL A 255 -6.87 17.65 25.50
C VAL A 255 -7.50 17.66 26.89
N TYR A 256 -7.19 18.67 27.69
CA TYR A 256 -7.71 18.72 29.05
C TYR A 256 -8.02 20.14 29.54
N LYS A 257 -8.98 20.23 30.48
CA LYS A 257 -9.32 21.50 31.14
C LYS A 257 -8.44 21.72 32.37
N LYS A 258 -7.58 22.75 32.31
CA LYS A 258 -6.57 23.06 33.34
C LYS A 258 -7.18 23.27 34.74
N ASP A 259 -8.35 23.89 34.81
CA ASP A 259 -9.01 24.29 36.07
C ASP A 259 -9.16 23.13 37.08
N ASN A 260 -9.24 21.89 36.58
CA ASN A 260 -9.51 20.71 37.39
C ASN A 260 -8.31 19.75 37.51
N ILE A 261 -7.21 20.00 36.79
CA ILE A 261 -6.08 19.06 36.68
C ILE A 261 -4.80 19.73 37.20
N ASN A 262 -4.25 19.19 38.28
CA ASN A 262 -3.00 19.67 38.84
C ASN A 262 -1.77 19.09 38.10
N SER A 263 -0.63 19.77 38.26
CA SER A 263 0.63 19.42 37.57
C SER A 263 1.17 18.04 37.96
N GLU A 264 0.93 17.58 39.19
CA GLU A 264 1.38 16.27 39.66
C GLU A 264 0.62 15.13 38.96
N ARG A 265 -0.71 15.26 38.84
CA ARG A 265 -1.54 14.30 38.10
C ARG A 265 -1.16 14.27 36.63
N LEU A 266 -0.91 15.44 36.02
CA LEU A 266 -0.46 15.53 34.64
C LEU A 266 0.86 14.77 34.42
N LEU A 267 1.86 15.01 35.28
CA LEU A 267 3.16 14.33 35.22
C LEU A 267 3.01 12.81 35.42
N ARG A 268 2.15 12.39 36.36
CA ARG A 268 1.84 10.97 36.56
C ARG A 268 1.23 10.34 35.31
N SER A 269 0.27 11.00 34.67
CA SER A 269 -0.34 10.52 33.42
C SER A 269 0.69 10.44 32.28
N GLN A 270 1.57 11.42 32.16
CA GLN A 270 2.67 11.40 31.17
C GLN A 270 3.60 10.19 31.37
N ASN A 271 4.03 9.93 32.61
CA ASN A 271 4.88 8.78 32.92
C ASN A 271 4.17 7.46 32.61
N ARG A 272 2.87 7.36 32.95
CA ARG A 272 2.06 6.17 32.69
C ARG A 272 1.88 5.88 31.20
N VAL A 273 1.76 6.90 30.36
CA VAL A 273 1.73 6.72 28.91
C VAL A 273 2.99 5.99 28.43
N SER A 274 4.17 6.41 28.87
CA SER A 274 5.44 5.79 28.51
C SER A 274 5.54 4.34 29.00
N GLU A 275 5.09 4.07 30.24
CA GLU A 275 5.03 2.71 30.77
C GLU A 275 4.12 1.81 29.94
N PHE A 276 2.92 2.28 29.59
CA PHE A 276 1.95 1.48 28.84
C PHE A 276 2.34 1.24 27.39
N SER A 277 3.13 2.14 26.77
CA SER A 277 3.55 1.98 25.37
C SER A 277 4.86 1.21 25.20
N ALA A 278 5.65 1.01 26.26
CA ALA A 278 7.00 0.43 26.18
C ALA A 278 7.04 -0.97 25.53
N ASP A 279 6.07 -1.84 25.87
CA ASP A 279 6.05 -3.23 25.41
C ASP A 279 5.16 -3.47 24.18
N LEU A 280 4.64 -2.39 23.56
CA LEU A 280 3.70 -2.49 22.45
C LEU A 280 4.42 -2.30 21.11
N PRO A 281 4.52 -3.34 20.25
CA PRO A 281 5.38 -3.32 19.07
C PRO A 281 4.95 -2.30 18.01
N ASN A 282 3.66 -1.95 17.96
CA ASN A 282 3.19 -0.95 17.00
C ASN A 282 3.34 0.50 17.48
N LEU A 283 3.78 0.71 18.72
CA LEU A 283 3.84 2.02 19.37
C LEU A 283 5.26 2.56 19.58
N GLU A 284 6.30 1.92 19.01
CA GLU A 284 7.70 2.38 19.13
C GLU A 284 7.91 3.86 18.74
N ARG A 285 7.11 4.36 17.78
CA ARG A 285 7.16 5.75 17.29
C ARG A 285 6.01 6.61 17.81
N LEU A 286 5.30 6.18 18.85
CA LEU A 286 4.17 6.90 19.41
C LEU A 286 4.56 8.33 19.78
N LYS A 287 3.79 9.30 19.27
CA LYS A 287 3.88 10.69 19.71
C LYS A 287 2.69 10.99 20.61
N VAL A 288 2.93 11.53 21.79
CA VAL A 288 1.86 11.92 22.72
C VAL A 288 2.01 13.39 23.09
N GLU A 289 0.90 14.12 23.06
CA GLU A 289 0.85 15.53 23.40
C GLU A 289 -0.31 15.78 24.36
N PHE A 290 -0.03 16.49 25.44
CA PHE A 290 -1.03 16.97 26.39
C PHE A 290 -1.25 18.45 26.11
N ILE A 291 -2.48 18.83 25.79
CA ILE A 291 -2.83 20.17 25.32
C ILE A 291 -3.89 20.75 26.25
N GLU A 292 -3.63 21.91 26.82
CA GLU A 292 -4.65 22.65 27.55
C GLU A 292 -5.72 23.13 26.58
N GLU A 293 -6.99 22.96 26.93
CA GLU A 293 -8.13 23.34 26.06
C GLU A 293 -8.02 24.79 25.54
N ASN A 294 -7.60 25.72 26.40
CA ASN A 294 -7.45 27.13 26.07
C ASN A 294 -6.26 27.42 25.15
N GLU A 295 -5.27 26.53 25.11
CA GLU A 295 -4.08 26.66 24.26
C GLU A 295 -4.22 25.92 22.92
N LEU A 296 -5.32 25.19 22.72
CA LEU A 296 -5.53 24.36 21.54
C LEU A 296 -5.36 25.13 20.23
N ASN A 297 -5.87 26.36 20.14
CA ASN A 297 -5.76 27.20 18.94
C ASN A 297 -4.31 27.65 18.63
N ASN A 298 -3.43 27.65 19.64
CA ASN A 298 -2.03 28.04 19.51
C ASN A 298 -1.09 26.82 19.35
N PHE A 299 -1.64 25.61 19.37
CA PHE A 299 -0.86 24.39 19.28
C PHE A 299 -0.23 24.23 17.89
N ASP A 300 1.11 24.17 17.85
CA ASP A 300 1.84 23.89 16.61
C ASP A 300 1.76 22.40 16.24
N ALA A 301 0.73 22.04 15.46
CA ALA A 301 0.55 20.68 14.94
C ALA A 301 1.64 20.25 13.93
N SER A 302 2.46 21.17 13.40
CA SER A 302 3.49 20.84 12.41
C SER A 302 4.60 19.95 12.98
N LYS A 303 4.86 20.05 14.30
CA LYS A 303 5.84 19.20 15.00
C LYS A 303 5.50 17.71 14.91
N LEU A 304 4.22 17.38 14.79
CA LEU A 304 3.73 16.00 14.69
C LEU A 304 3.91 15.41 13.29
N LEU A 305 4.02 16.27 12.26
CA LEU A 305 4.20 15.89 10.86
C LEU A 305 5.67 15.64 10.47
N LYS A 306 6.62 16.01 11.35
CA LYS A 306 8.05 15.70 11.16
C LYS A 306 8.26 14.18 11.05
N LYS A 307 9.29 13.80 10.30
CA LYS A 307 9.66 12.41 9.99
C LYS A 307 9.84 11.58 11.26
#